data_AF-S8FFL9-F1
#
_entry.id   AF-S8FFL9-F1
#
_cell.length_a   1.000
_cell.length_b   1.000
_cell.length_c   1.000
_cell.angle_alpha   90.00
_cell.angle_beta   90.00
_cell.angle_gamma   90.00
#
_symmetry.space_group_name_H-M   'P 1'
#
loop_
_entity.id
_entity.type
_entity.pdbx_description
1 polymer ?
#
loop_
_entity_poly.entity_id
_entity_poly.type
_entity_poly.pdbx_seq_one_letter_code
_entity_poly.pdbx_strand_id
1 'polypeptide(L)'
;MARLSLLALIASAVAFIGVQAAPLPHEVRGVYVRHKTATATASASAASATATSSSSSSSNTTSAAAGTFQQLDYSQFQISDGTGGNAEAQANAVFVDPFTNVDLATIDAATVTALQTMREAAEDAETSQFNPAIAAATGTAADALQVGKIKNKVLKLTGEVQVLNIQIAQAQASGDDTSDLESKLTEEQTKLTKNIATDVANNGKTSQGVA
;
A
#
# COMPACT_ATOMS: atom_id res chain seq x y z
N MET A 1 -8.55 37.79 11.48
CA MET A 1 -8.87 36.36 11.62
C MET A 1 -7.64 35.57 11.20
N ALA A 2 -6.77 35.20 12.14
CA ALA A 2 -5.56 34.44 11.84
C ALA A 2 -5.93 32.96 11.69
N ARG A 3 -5.67 32.37 10.51
CA ARG A 3 -5.87 30.94 10.27
C ARG A 3 -4.66 30.18 10.81
N LEU A 4 -4.88 29.45 11.90
CA LEU A 4 -3.91 28.55 12.52
C LEU A 4 -3.86 27.28 11.67
N SER A 5 -2.78 27.13 10.90
CA SER A 5 -2.51 25.92 10.13
C SER A 5 -1.96 24.85 11.07
N LEU A 6 -2.77 23.83 11.36
CA LEU A 6 -2.34 22.66 12.13
C LEU A 6 -1.98 21.53 11.16
N LEU A 7 -0.73 21.55 10.69
CA LEU A 7 -0.14 20.42 9.99
C LEU A 7 0.26 19.38 11.04
N ALA A 8 -0.63 18.42 11.33
CA ALA A 8 -0.31 17.31 12.20
C ALA A 8 0.53 16.27 11.44
N LEU A 9 1.84 16.33 11.63
CA LEU A 9 2.81 15.35 11.15
C LEU A 9 2.73 14.10 12.03
N ILE A 10 2.09 13.04 11.54
CA ILE A 10 2.05 11.75 12.23
C ILE A 10 3.36 11.01 11.92
N ALA A 11 4.30 11.09 12.85
CA ALA A 11 5.51 10.28 12.85
C ALA A 11 5.15 8.85 13.29
N SER A 12 5.26 7.90 12.36
CA SER A 12 5.18 6.47 12.67
C SER A 12 6.50 6.02 13.29
N ALA A 13 6.49 5.75 14.60
CA ALA A 13 7.64 5.21 15.33
C ALA A 13 7.72 3.69 15.10
N VAL A 14 8.59 3.26 14.19
CA VAL A 14 9.00 1.85 14.08
C VAL A 14 10.09 1.60 15.12
N ALA A 15 9.73 0.90 16.19
CA ALA A 15 10.69 0.37 17.14
C ALA A 15 11.51 -0.76 16.48
N PHE A 16 12.77 -0.47 16.19
CA PHE A 16 13.78 -1.46 15.82
C PHE A 16 14.07 -2.36 17.02
N ILE A 17 13.56 -3.59 17.01
CA ILE A 17 14.00 -4.65 17.94
C ILE A 17 15.27 -5.25 17.37
N GLY A 18 16.39 -4.97 18.04
CA GLY A 18 17.69 -5.57 17.73
C GLY A 18 17.70 -7.07 18.02
N VAL A 19 17.96 -7.87 16.98
CA VAL A 19 18.41 -9.26 17.14
C VAL A 19 19.94 -9.25 17.17
N GLN A 20 20.47 -9.52 18.36
CA GLN A 20 21.89 -9.78 18.61
C GLN A 20 22.29 -11.08 17.91
N ALA A 21 23.16 -10.99 16.90
CA ALA A 21 23.76 -12.15 16.26
C ALA A 21 24.78 -12.83 17.20
N ALA A 22 24.67 -14.15 17.35
CA ALA A 22 25.61 -14.99 18.06
C ALA A 22 26.90 -15.24 17.24
N PRO A 23 28.06 -15.46 17.89
CA PRO A 23 29.34 -15.62 17.22
C PRO A 23 29.52 -17.01 16.57
N LEU A 24 30.08 -17.02 15.36
CA LEU A 24 30.49 -18.22 14.64
C LEU A 24 31.83 -18.76 15.18
N PRO A 25 31.99 -20.08 15.42
CA PRO A 25 33.29 -20.66 15.76
C PRO A 25 34.20 -20.87 14.54
N HIS A 26 35.49 -20.81 14.86
CA HIS A 26 36.67 -20.78 14.00
C HIS A 26 36.93 -22.05 13.16
N GLU A 27 37.38 -21.78 11.93
CA GLU A 27 38.54 -22.36 11.24
C GLU A 27 38.73 -23.89 11.26
N VAL A 28 38.51 -24.53 10.11
CA VAL A 28 39.27 -25.74 9.72
C VAL A 28 39.85 -25.54 8.33
N ARG A 29 41.18 -25.57 8.30
CA ARG A 29 42.08 -25.47 7.15
C ARG A 29 41.92 -26.66 6.21
N GLY A 30 41.95 -26.40 4.90
CA GLY A 30 41.89 -27.44 3.87
C GLY A 30 42.53 -27.01 2.55
N VAL A 31 43.87 -27.07 2.53
CA VAL A 31 44.77 -27.42 1.41
C VAL A 31 44.45 -26.94 -0.02
N TYR A 32 45.30 -25.98 -0.40
CA TYR A 32 45.74 -25.51 -1.71
C TYR A 32 45.89 -26.58 -2.82
N VAL A 33 45.31 -26.35 -4.01
CA VAL A 33 45.90 -26.78 -5.30
C VAL A 33 45.74 -25.66 -6.33
N ARG A 34 46.89 -25.12 -6.73
CA ARG A 34 47.11 -24.21 -7.87
C ARG A 34 46.77 -24.91 -9.18
N HIS A 35 46.08 -24.22 -10.09
CA HIS A 35 46.50 -24.20 -11.49
C HIS A 35 46.48 -22.77 -12.04
N LYS A 36 47.66 -22.34 -12.47
CA LYS A 36 47.95 -21.10 -13.19
C LYS A 36 47.39 -21.21 -14.61
N THR A 37 46.70 -20.18 -15.08
CA THR A 37 46.90 -19.64 -16.43
C THR A 37 46.62 -18.15 -16.39
N ALA A 38 47.70 -17.36 -16.47
CA ALA A 38 47.65 -15.95 -16.77
C ALA A 38 47.99 -15.79 -18.25
N THR A 39 47.15 -15.09 -19.00
CA THR A 39 47.54 -14.36 -20.20
C THR A 39 46.75 -13.06 -20.21
N ALA A 40 47.41 -12.01 -19.73
CA ALA A 40 47.01 -10.64 -19.97
C ALA A 40 47.48 -10.23 -21.37
N THR A 41 46.57 -9.69 -22.17
CA THR A 41 46.90 -8.80 -23.29
C THR A 41 46.19 -7.49 -23.01
N ALA A 42 47.00 -6.49 -22.63
CA ALA A 42 46.59 -5.11 -22.54
C ALA A 42 47.00 -4.39 -23.83
N SER A 43 46.12 -3.52 -24.35
CA SER A 43 46.41 -2.28 -25.11
C SER A 43 45.10 -1.85 -25.80
N ALA A 44 44.72 -0.59 -26.00
CA ALA A 44 44.99 0.69 -25.39
C ALA A 44 44.02 1.69 -26.08
N SER A 45 43.42 2.58 -25.29
CA SER A 45 43.06 3.99 -25.59
C SER A 45 42.54 4.42 -26.98
N ALA A 46 41.35 5.02 -27.00
CA ALA A 46 41.07 6.27 -27.71
C ALA A 46 39.98 7.08 -26.97
N ALA A 47 40.34 8.30 -26.53
CA ALA A 47 39.45 9.40 -26.18
C ALA A 47 38.89 10.02 -27.49
N SER A 48 37.87 10.87 -27.59
CA SER A 48 37.21 11.84 -26.72
C SER A 48 35.89 12.23 -27.40
N ALA A 49 34.85 12.61 -26.66
CA ALA A 49 33.96 13.75 -26.98
C ALA A 49 32.85 13.87 -25.93
N THR A 50 33.08 14.78 -24.97
CA THR A 50 32.07 15.29 -24.05
C THR A 50 31.10 16.18 -24.82
N ALA A 51 29.87 15.70 -25.03
CA ALA A 51 28.72 16.54 -25.31
C ALA A 51 27.86 16.61 -24.05
N THR A 52 28.06 17.67 -23.28
CA THR A 52 27.20 18.08 -22.17
C THR A 52 25.88 18.58 -22.77
N SER A 53 24.94 17.66 -22.97
CA SER A 53 23.53 18.02 -23.09
C SER A 53 23.00 18.17 -21.67
N SER A 54 22.92 19.41 -21.21
CA SER A 54 22.16 19.79 -20.02
C SER A 54 20.70 19.46 -20.27
N SER A 55 20.31 18.21 -20.03
CA SER A 55 18.93 17.86 -19.81
C SER A 55 18.55 18.50 -18.49
N SER A 56 17.94 19.68 -18.57
CA SER A 56 17.03 20.17 -17.55
C SER A 56 16.02 19.06 -17.35
N SER A 57 16.30 18.18 -16.40
CA SER A 57 15.29 17.35 -15.76
C SER A 57 14.40 18.32 -15.00
N SER A 58 13.52 18.98 -15.75
CA SER A 58 12.24 19.40 -15.24
C SER A 58 11.71 18.16 -14.54
N SER A 59 11.75 18.17 -13.22
CA SER A 59 10.96 17.29 -12.39
C SER A 59 9.52 17.59 -12.74
N ASN A 60 9.05 17.01 -13.85
CA ASN A 60 7.66 16.66 -14.00
C ASN A 60 7.44 15.61 -12.92
N THR A 61 7.16 16.10 -11.71
CA THR A 61 6.17 15.48 -10.85
C THR A 61 4.95 15.29 -11.74
N THR A 62 4.87 14.13 -12.38
CA THR A 62 3.65 13.65 -12.99
C THR A 62 2.71 13.41 -11.83
N SER A 63 2.09 14.50 -11.37
CA SER A 63 0.83 14.44 -10.64
C SER A 63 -0.07 13.60 -11.52
N ALA A 64 -0.57 12.48 -10.99
CA ALA A 64 -1.63 11.76 -11.67
C ALA A 64 -2.76 12.77 -11.86
N ALA A 65 -2.91 13.27 -13.10
CA ALA A 65 -4.03 14.14 -13.42
C ALA A 65 -5.30 13.39 -13.04
N ALA A 66 -6.26 14.08 -12.41
CA ALA A 66 -7.50 13.57 -11.84
C ALA A 66 -8.42 12.74 -12.78
N GLY A 67 -7.95 12.29 -13.95
CA GLY A 67 -8.67 11.43 -14.89
C GLY A 67 -7.98 10.09 -15.21
N THR A 68 -6.99 9.63 -14.44
CA THR A 68 -6.32 8.33 -14.69
C THR A 68 -6.76 7.20 -13.75
N PHE A 69 -7.57 7.50 -12.72
CA PHE A 69 -8.06 6.45 -11.83
C PHE A 69 -9.11 5.60 -12.56
N GLN A 70 -8.80 4.32 -12.74
CA GLN A 70 -9.68 3.39 -13.43
C GLN A 70 -10.52 2.62 -12.41
N GLN A 71 -11.83 2.66 -12.56
CA GLN A 71 -12.71 1.74 -11.84
C GLN A 71 -12.43 0.31 -12.30
N LEU A 72 -12.22 -0.58 -11.34
CA LEU A 72 -11.96 -2.00 -11.57
C LEU A 72 -13.08 -2.85 -10.98
N ASP A 73 -13.35 -4.00 -11.59
CA ASP A 73 -14.18 -5.03 -10.98
C ASP A 73 -13.47 -5.64 -9.77
N TYR A 74 -14.22 -6.12 -8.78
CA TYR A 74 -13.67 -6.67 -7.54
C TYR A 74 -12.58 -7.73 -7.76
N SER A 75 -12.77 -8.65 -8.72
CA SER A 75 -11.80 -9.69 -9.04
C SER A 75 -10.45 -9.15 -9.53
N GLN A 76 -10.40 -7.91 -10.01
CA GLN A 76 -9.19 -7.28 -10.56
C GLN A 76 -8.40 -6.46 -9.53
N PHE A 77 -9.01 -6.07 -8.40
CA PHE A 77 -8.32 -5.26 -7.39
C PHE A 77 -8.31 -5.86 -5.98
N GLN A 78 -9.02 -6.97 -5.75
CA GLN A 78 -9.01 -7.66 -4.45
C GLN A 78 -7.58 -8.07 -4.03
N ILE A 79 -7.35 -8.12 -2.71
CA ILE A 79 -6.04 -8.40 -2.11
C ILE A 79 -6.05 -9.60 -1.17
N SER A 80 -7.12 -10.40 -1.20
CA SER A 80 -7.43 -11.42 -0.21
C SER A 80 -6.68 -12.73 -0.37
N ASP A 81 -6.06 -12.98 -1.51
CA ASP A 81 -5.23 -14.17 -1.71
C ASP A 81 -3.79 -14.02 -1.18
N GLY A 82 -3.11 -15.16 -1.04
CA GLY A 82 -1.69 -15.24 -0.67
C GLY A 82 -1.49 -15.48 0.82
N THR A 83 -0.82 -14.54 1.50
CA THR A 83 -0.59 -14.59 2.95
C THR A 83 -1.09 -13.33 3.63
N GLY A 84 -1.45 -13.45 4.92
CA GLY A 84 -1.68 -12.29 5.77
C GLY A 84 -0.39 -11.54 6.09
N GLY A 85 -0.53 -10.31 6.58
CA GLY A 85 0.54 -9.48 7.14
C GLY A 85 0.99 -8.28 6.29
N ASN A 86 0.45 -8.12 5.08
CA ASN A 86 0.81 -7.06 4.16
C ASN A 86 -0.40 -6.31 3.56
N ALA A 87 -1.59 -6.46 4.12
CA ALA A 87 -2.83 -5.93 3.55
C ALA A 87 -2.83 -4.39 3.47
N GLU A 88 -2.22 -3.69 4.43
CA GLU A 88 -2.12 -2.23 4.41
C GLU A 88 -1.40 -1.74 3.15
N ALA A 89 -0.22 -2.29 2.87
CA ALA A 89 0.57 -1.90 1.70
C ALA A 89 -0.20 -2.22 0.39
N GLN A 90 -0.87 -3.37 0.33
CA GLN A 90 -1.66 -3.75 -0.84
C GLN A 90 -2.89 -2.86 -1.03
N ALA A 91 -3.59 -2.48 0.05
CA ALA A 91 -4.73 -1.59 -0.01
C ALA A 91 -4.31 -0.14 -0.38
N ASN A 92 -3.18 0.33 0.13
CA ASN A 92 -2.63 1.64 -0.23
C ASN A 92 -2.26 1.70 -1.71
N ALA A 93 -1.68 0.64 -2.28
CA ALA A 93 -1.39 0.58 -3.71
C ALA A 93 -2.65 0.73 -4.59
N VAL A 94 -3.81 0.30 -4.11
CA VAL A 94 -5.09 0.42 -4.82
C VAL A 94 -5.71 1.81 -4.64
N PHE A 95 -5.77 2.31 -3.41
CA PHE A 95 -6.61 3.47 -3.08
C PHE A 95 -5.86 4.75 -2.73
N VAL A 96 -4.60 4.68 -2.31
CA VAL A 96 -3.85 5.84 -1.80
C VAL A 96 -2.76 6.26 -2.77
N ASP A 97 -1.89 5.32 -3.16
CA ASP A 97 -0.73 5.57 -4.01
C ASP A 97 -1.08 6.25 -5.35
N PRO A 98 -2.22 5.96 -6.02
CA PRO A 98 -2.62 6.67 -7.24
C PRO A 98 -2.78 8.19 -7.08
N PHE A 99 -2.94 8.68 -5.86
CA PHE A 99 -3.13 10.10 -5.55
C PHE A 99 -1.90 10.75 -4.92
N THR A 100 -0.75 10.06 -4.95
CA THR A 100 0.51 10.62 -4.45
C THR A 100 0.87 11.88 -5.26
N ASN A 101 1.10 13.01 -4.56
CA ASN A 101 1.34 14.33 -5.16
C ASN A 101 0.17 14.86 -6.01
N VAL A 102 -1.06 14.45 -5.70
CA VAL A 102 -2.29 15.00 -6.29
C VAL A 102 -2.99 15.88 -5.25
N ASP A 103 -3.49 17.03 -5.69
CA ASP A 103 -4.35 17.85 -4.84
C ASP A 103 -5.74 17.20 -4.76
N LEU A 104 -6.07 16.64 -3.59
CA LEU A 104 -7.33 15.94 -3.37
C LEU A 104 -8.57 16.83 -3.56
N ALA A 105 -8.45 18.15 -3.38
CA ALA A 105 -9.56 19.08 -3.62
C ALA A 105 -9.92 19.20 -5.12
N THR A 106 -9.03 18.76 -6.01
CA THR A 106 -9.21 18.84 -7.47
C THR A 106 -9.70 17.55 -8.11
N ILE A 107 -9.90 16.49 -7.32
CA ILE A 107 -10.38 15.19 -7.81
C ILE A 107 -11.80 15.35 -8.34
N ASP A 108 -12.04 14.82 -9.54
CA ASP A 108 -13.34 14.93 -10.19
C ASP A 108 -14.38 13.96 -9.60
N ALA A 109 -15.66 14.26 -9.83
CA ALA A 109 -16.76 13.44 -9.31
C ALA A 109 -16.73 12.00 -9.84
N ALA A 110 -16.28 11.79 -11.09
CA ALA A 110 -16.21 10.46 -11.69
C ALA A 110 -15.21 9.56 -10.96
N THR A 111 -14.06 10.11 -10.57
CA THR A 111 -13.04 9.43 -9.78
C THR A 111 -13.55 9.13 -8.37
N VAL A 112 -14.25 10.07 -7.72
CA VAL A 112 -14.88 9.82 -6.42
C VAL A 112 -15.91 8.68 -6.51
N THR A 113 -16.74 8.67 -7.56
CA THR A 113 -17.69 7.57 -7.81
C THR A 113 -16.98 6.24 -8.04
N ALA A 114 -15.90 6.21 -8.82
CA ALA A 114 -15.12 4.99 -9.04
C ALA A 114 -14.54 4.42 -7.72
N LEU A 115 -13.98 5.28 -6.86
CA LEU A 115 -13.49 4.90 -5.54
C LEU A 115 -14.61 4.33 -4.66
N GLN A 116 -15.78 4.99 -4.64
CA GLN A 116 -16.96 4.54 -3.90
C GLN A 116 -17.43 3.17 -4.40
N THR A 117 -17.58 2.99 -5.71
CA THR A 117 -18.00 1.72 -6.30
C THR A 117 -17.02 0.60 -5.97
N MET A 118 -15.71 0.84 -6.04
CA MET A 118 -14.72 -0.17 -5.69
C MET A 118 -14.77 -0.52 -4.20
N ARG A 119 -14.83 0.44 -3.27
CA ARG A 119 -14.90 0.12 -1.84
C ARG A 119 -16.22 -0.57 -1.46
N GLU A 120 -17.33 -0.24 -2.12
CA GLU A 120 -18.62 -0.91 -1.95
C GLU A 120 -18.59 -2.34 -2.49
N ALA A 121 -17.93 -2.59 -3.63
CA ALA A 121 -17.74 -3.95 -4.13
C ALA A 121 -16.95 -4.83 -3.14
N ALA A 122 -15.96 -4.25 -2.43
CA ALA A 122 -15.27 -4.95 -1.35
C ALA A 122 -16.19 -5.21 -0.13
N GLU A 123 -17.11 -4.29 0.19
CA GLU A 123 -18.15 -4.51 1.21
C GLU A 123 -19.11 -5.63 0.84
N ASP A 124 -19.56 -5.66 -0.41
CA ASP A 124 -20.46 -6.70 -0.94
C ASP A 124 -19.78 -8.07 -0.93
N ALA A 125 -18.49 -8.15 -1.28
CA ALA A 125 -17.73 -9.38 -1.18
C ALA A 125 -17.64 -9.87 0.28
N GLU A 126 -17.51 -8.98 1.26
CA GLU A 126 -17.51 -9.34 2.69
C GLU A 126 -18.82 -10.04 3.08
N THR A 127 -19.95 -9.45 2.71
CA THR A 127 -21.28 -9.90 3.16
C THR A 127 -21.83 -11.05 2.34
N SER A 128 -21.65 -11.02 1.03
CA SER A 128 -22.29 -11.93 0.07
C SER A 128 -21.41 -13.12 -0.32
N GLN A 129 -20.09 -13.05 -0.08
CA GLN A 129 -19.17 -14.09 -0.52
C GLN A 129 -18.34 -14.66 0.64
N PHE A 130 -17.63 -13.82 1.40
CA PHE A 130 -16.82 -14.27 2.54
C PHE A 130 -17.68 -14.89 3.64
N ASN A 131 -18.72 -14.20 4.11
CA ASN A 131 -19.57 -14.72 5.19
C ASN A 131 -20.15 -16.12 4.88
N PRO A 132 -20.79 -16.37 3.71
CA PRO A 132 -21.28 -17.71 3.40
C PRO A 132 -20.15 -18.73 3.16
N ALA A 133 -19.03 -18.35 2.53
CA ALA A 133 -17.91 -19.26 2.31
C ALA A 133 -17.29 -19.73 3.63
N ILE A 134 -17.10 -18.82 4.59
CA ILE A 134 -16.59 -19.12 5.94
C ILE A 134 -17.56 -20.03 6.69
N ALA A 135 -18.87 -19.75 6.60
CA ALA A 135 -19.89 -20.56 7.26
C ALA A 135 -19.95 -22.00 6.72
N ALA A 136 -19.63 -22.21 5.43
CA ALA A 136 -19.61 -23.52 4.79
C ALA A 136 -18.29 -24.29 4.98
N ALA A 137 -17.19 -23.57 5.26
CA ALA A 137 -15.87 -24.17 5.43
C ALA A 137 -15.61 -24.65 6.86
N THR A 138 -14.63 -25.53 7.03
CA THR A 138 -14.13 -25.97 8.34
C THR A 138 -12.61 -26.06 8.35
N GLY A 139 -12.03 -26.09 9.54
CA GLY A 139 -10.58 -26.25 9.73
C GLY A 139 -9.76 -25.19 9.00
N THR A 140 -8.65 -25.62 8.40
CA THR A 140 -7.69 -24.72 7.75
C THR A 140 -8.28 -23.92 6.60
N ALA A 141 -9.32 -24.43 5.92
CA ALA A 141 -10.01 -23.68 4.87
C ALA A 141 -10.81 -22.50 5.44
N ALA A 142 -11.51 -22.70 6.55
CA ALA A 142 -12.21 -21.62 7.25
C ALA A 142 -11.22 -20.58 7.78
N ASP A 143 -10.09 -21.02 8.33
CA ASP A 143 -9.03 -20.12 8.81
C ASP A 143 -8.46 -19.27 7.66
N ALA A 144 -8.17 -19.87 6.50
CA ALA A 144 -7.65 -19.15 5.34
C ALA A 144 -8.64 -18.11 4.79
N LEU A 145 -9.93 -18.44 4.75
CA LEU A 145 -10.99 -17.50 4.35
C LEU A 145 -11.15 -16.37 5.37
N GLN A 146 -10.97 -16.62 6.66
CA GLN A 146 -11.00 -15.58 7.69
C GLN A 146 -9.82 -14.61 7.54
N VAL A 147 -8.62 -15.10 7.21
CA VAL A 147 -7.47 -14.23 6.89
C VAL A 147 -7.78 -13.39 5.66
N GLY A 148 -8.29 -14.01 4.58
CA GLY A 148 -8.69 -13.30 3.36
C GLY A 148 -9.76 -12.22 3.60
N LYS A 149 -10.74 -12.51 4.47
CA LYS A 149 -11.75 -11.54 4.90
C LYS A 149 -11.12 -10.35 5.63
N ILE A 150 -10.15 -10.58 6.52
CA ILE A 150 -9.44 -9.48 7.21
C ILE A 150 -8.71 -8.59 6.20
N LYS A 151 -8.03 -9.16 5.21
CA LYS A 151 -7.40 -8.39 4.13
C LYS A 151 -8.42 -7.57 3.35
N ASN A 152 -9.58 -8.16 3.02
CA ASN A 152 -10.68 -7.44 2.37
C ASN A 152 -11.23 -6.28 3.21
N LYS A 153 -11.31 -6.45 4.53
CA LYS A 153 -11.72 -5.36 5.44
C LYS A 153 -10.72 -4.22 5.45
N VAL A 154 -9.42 -4.50 5.40
CA VAL A 154 -8.38 -3.47 5.24
C VAL A 154 -8.58 -2.74 3.91
N LEU A 155 -8.75 -3.48 2.81
CA LEU A 155 -9.01 -2.92 1.47
C LEU A 155 -10.22 -1.97 1.45
N LYS A 156 -11.37 -2.41 1.96
CA LYS A 156 -12.60 -1.62 2.05
C LYS A 156 -12.40 -0.33 2.84
N LEU A 157 -11.85 -0.44 4.05
CA LEU A 157 -11.70 0.69 4.96
C LEU A 157 -10.66 1.70 4.46
N THR A 158 -9.59 1.25 3.79
CA THR A 158 -8.65 2.16 3.12
C THR A 158 -9.34 2.96 2.02
N GLY A 159 -10.16 2.31 1.19
CA GLY A 159 -10.95 3.01 0.16
C GLY A 159 -11.92 4.03 0.76
N GLU A 160 -12.62 3.67 1.84
CA GLU A 160 -13.54 4.57 2.55
C GLU A 160 -12.83 5.78 3.18
N VAL A 161 -11.70 5.55 3.87
CA VAL A 161 -10.85 6.61 4.42
C VAL A 161 -10.35 7.55 3.32
N GLN A 162 -9.92 7.02 2.17
CA GLN A 162 -9.48 7.86 1.05
C GLN A 162 -10.60 8.75 0.51
N VAL A 163 -11.81 8.19 0.35
CA VAL A 163 -12.99 8.97 -0.09
C VAL A 163 -13.30 10.09 0.90
N LEU A 164 -13.25 9.82 2.21
CA LEU A 164 -13.45 10.85 3.24
C LEU A 164 -12.38 11.94 3.17
N ASN A 165 -11.11 11.59 2.99
CA ASN A 165 -10.03 12.56 2.83
C ASN A 165 -10.25 13.47 1.61
N ILE A 166 -10.71 12.92 0.48
CA ILE A 166 -11.04 13.70 -0.72
C ILE A 166 -12.21 14.66 -0.43
N GLN A 167 -13.28 14.17 0.19
CA GLN A 167 -14.46 14.98 0.52
C GLN A 167 -14.11 16.12 1.49
N ILE A 168 -13.27 15.85 2.50
CA ILE A 168 -12.78 16.87 3.44
C ILE A 168 -11.99 17.93 2.68
N ALA A 169 -11.07 17.54 1.79
CA ALA A 169 -10.27 18.50 1.02
C ALA A 169 -11.15 19.39 0.12
N GLN A 170 -12.15 18.80 -0.56
CA GLN A 170 -13.11 19.54 -1.39
C GLN A 170 -13.97 20.52 -0.57
N ALA A 171 -14.46 20.09 0.59
CA ALA A 171 -15.23 20.93 1.51
C ALA A 171 -14.39 22.10 2.05
N GLN A 172 -13.15 21.83 2.48
CA GLN A 172 -12.22 22.87 2.95
C GLN A 172 -11.91 23.90 1.86
N ALA A 173 -11.71 23.46 0.62
CA ALA A 173 -11.46 24.35 -0.52
C ALA A 173 -12.67 25.24 -0.84
N SER A 174 -13.89 24.72 -0.64
CA SER A 174 -15.15 25.45 -0.85
C SER A 174 -15.55 26.33 0.35
N GLY A 175 -14.91 26.12 1.50
CA GLY A 175 -15.22 26.83 2.75
C GLY A 175 -16.39 26.23 3.54
N ASP A 176 -16.76 24.99 3.23
CA ASP A 176 -17.83 24.25 3.90
C ASP A 176 -17.35 23.65 5.24
N ASP A 177 -18.30 23.34 6.13
CA ASP A 177 -18.01 22.65 7.40
C ASP A 177 -17.60 21.19 7.18
N THR A 178 -16.58 20.75 7.90
CA THR A 178 -16.02 19.39 7.81
C THR A 178 -16.25 18.54 9.05
N SER A 179 -16.89 19.09 10.09
CA SER A 179 -16.98 18.45 11.40
C SER A 179 -17.53 17.01 11.37
N ASP A 180 -18.58 16.78 10.57
CA ASP A 180 -19.17 15.44 10.40
C ASP A 180 -18.27 14.49 9.62
N LEU A 181 -17.57 15.00 8.59
CA LEU A 181 -16.64 14.21 7.78
C LEU A 181 -15.42 13.80 8.58
N GLU A 182 -14.87 14.69 9.40
CA GLU A 182 -13.72 14.44 10.27
C GLU A 182 -14.07 13.45 11.40
N SER A 183 -15.30 13.53 11.92
CA SER A 183 -15.80 12.57 12.91
C SER A 183 -15.90 11.16 12.31
N LYS A 184 -16.46 11.04 11.09
CA LYS A 184 -16.51 9.76 10.36
C LYS A 184 -15.11 9.24 10.01
N LEU A 185 -14.22 10.12 9.56
CA LEU A 185 -12.83 9.75 9.25
C LEU A 185 -12.15 9.15 10.48
N THR A 186 -12.34 9.74 11.66
CA THR A 186 -11.78 9.23 12.92
C THR A 186 -12.32 7.84 13.27
N GLU A 187 -13.63 7.61 13.08
CA GLU A 187 -14.26 6.32 13.29
C GLU A 187 -13.69 5.24 12.34
N GLU A 188 -13.65 5.54 11.04
CA GLU A 188 -13.17 4.61 10.02
C GLU A 188 -11.67 4.34 10.15
N GLN A 189 -10.86 5.35 10.50
CA GLN A 189 -9.44 5.16 10.78
C GLN A 189 -9.19 4.23 11.97
N THR A 190 -10.06 4.30 13.00
CA THR A 190 -9.99 3.40 14.16
C THR A 190 -10.28 1.95 13.75
N LYS A 191 -11.31 1.73 12.91
CA LYS A 191 -11.63 0.41 12.35
C LYS A 191 -10.49 -0.08 11.46
N LEU A 192 -9.95 0.76 10.59
CA LEU A 192 -8.84 0.42 9.69
C LEU A 192 -7.62 -0.04 10.48
N THR A 193 -7.19 0.77 11.46
CA THR A 193 -6.04 0.47 12.33
C THR A 193 -6.20 -0.88 13.02
N LYS A 194 -7.39 -1.19 13.55
CA LYS A 194 -7.67 -2.48 14.18
C LYS A 194 -7.54 -3.66 13.20
N ASN A 195 -8.03 -3.53 11.97
CA ASN A 195 -7.95 -4.61 10.98
C ASN A 195 -6.52 -4.76 10.44
N ILE A 196 -5.77 -3.68 10.28
CA ILE A 196 -4.33 -3.73 9.94
C ILE A 196 -3.57 -4.51 11.03
N ALA A 197 -3.78 -4.18 12.31
CA ALA A 197 -3.14 -4.92 13.40
C ALA A 197 -3.53 -6.41 13.41
N THR A 198 -4.77 -6.72 13.04
CA THR A 198 -5.24 -8.12 12.92
C THR A 198 -4.58 -8.83 11.73
N ASP A 199 -4.42 -8.16 10.59
CA ASP A 199 -3.70 -8.71 9.44
C ASP A 199 -2.22 -8.96 9.76
N VAL A 200 -1.55 -8.01 10.41
CA VAL A 200 -0.16 -8.16 10.88
C VAL A 200 -0.02 -9.36 11.83
N ALA A 201 -0.98 -9.58 12.73
CA ALA A 201 -1.00 -10.75 13.58
C ALA A 201 -1.22 -12.08 12.82
N ASN A 202 -1.72 -12.02 11.58
CA ASN A 202 -1.86 -13.14 10.66
C ASN A 202 -0.67 -13.28 9.70
N ASN A 203 0.44 -12.58 9.94
CA ASN A 203 1.63 -12.64 9.08
C ASN A 203 2.05 -14.08 8.78
N GLY A 204 2.19 -14.39 7.49
CA GLY A 204 2.60 -15.71 7.00
C GLY A 204 1.52 -16.80 7.03
N LYS A 205 0.33 -16.54 7.59
CA LYS A 205 -0.81 -17.46 7.47
C LYS A 205 -1.39 -17.43 6.07
N THR A 206 -1.83 -18.57 5.56
CA THR A 206 -2.53 -18.68 4.29
C THR A 206 -3.77 -17.78 4.29
N SER A 207 -3.97 -17.08 3.19
CA SER A 207 -5.09 -16.17 2.93
C SER A 207 -5.78 -16.58 1.63
N GLN A 208 -7.09 -16.71 1.67
CA GLN A 208 -7.91 -17.15 0.52
C GLN A 208 -8.98 -16.10 0.19
N GLY A 209 -9.00 -15.63 -1.05
CA GLY A 209 -10.06 -14.80 -1.63
C GLY A 209 -11.30 -15.60 -2.03
N VAL A 210 -12.34 -14.89 -2.48
CA VAL A 210 -13.67 -15.46 -2.81
C VAL A 210 -14.16 -15.11 -4.22
N ALA A 211 -13.32 -14.47 -5.04
CA ALA A 211 -13.65 -13.95 -6.37
C ALA A 211 -12.76 -14.54 -7.47
#